data_AF-A0A6N0HSH3-F1
#
_entry.id   AF-A0A6N0HSH3-F1
#
_cell.length_a   1.000
_cell.length_b   1.000
_cell.length_c   1.000
_cell.angle_alpha   90.00
_cell.angle_beta   90.00
_cell.angle_gamma   90.00
#
_symmetry.space_group_name_H-M   'P 1'
#
loop_
_entity.id
_entity.type
_entity.pdbx_description
1 polymer ?
#
loop_
_entity_poly.entity_id
_entity_poly.type
_entity_poly.pdbx_seq_one_letter_code
_entity_poly.pdbx_strand_id
1 'polypeptide(L)' 'MNEIDEEVAKLRAERDRLKERLAAIEADYRKGLDPDSEERAIQLENAEVLAGIAKAISEELVQVEEKLADLG' A
#
# COMPACT_ATOMS: atom_id res chain seq x y z
N MET A 1 -5.72 -29.95 -2.42
CA MET A 1 -5.93 -28.53 -2.04
C MET A 1 -7.31 -28.19 -2.51
N ASN A 2 -8.19 -27.69 -1.64
CA ASN A 2 -9.54 -27.33 -2.06
C ASN A 2 -9.53 -25.93 -2.70
N GLU A 3 -10.52 -25.63 -3.54
CA GLU A 3 -10.61 -24.34 -4.26
C GLU A 3 -10.57 -23.13 -3.30
N ILE A 4 -11.16 -23.28 -2.11
CA ILE A 4 -11.11 -22.28 -1.03
C ILE A 4 -9.67 -22.07 -0.50
N ASP A 5 -8.88 -23.14 -0.33
CA ASP A 5 -7.50 -23.03 0.15
C ASP A 5 -6.61 -22.29 -0.84
N GLU A 6 -6.84 -22.50 -2.15
CA GLU A 6 -6.12 -21.81 -3.21
C GLU A 6 -6.50 -20.32 -3.27
N GLU A 7 -7.79 -19.99 -3.09
CA GLU A 7 -8.25 -18.61 -3.07
C GLU A 7 -7.73 -17.85 -1.84
N VAL A 8 -7.76 -18.47 -0.66
CA VAL A 8 -7.16 -17.92 0.57
C VAL A 8 -5.65 -17.71 0.39
N ALA A 9 -4.94 -18.63 -0.27
CA ALA A 9 -3.52 -18.47 -0.55
C ALA A 9 -3.24 -17.28 -1.47
N LYS A 10 -4.05 -17.10 -2.53
CA LYS A 10 -3.94 -15.95 -3.45
C LYS A 10 -4.21 -14.63 -2.74
N LEU A 11 -5.29 -14.54 -1.96
CA LEU A 11 -5.64 -13.33 -1.23
C LEU A 11 -4.59 -12.98 -0.16
N ARG A 12 -3.99 -13.98 0.50
CA ARG A 12 -2.87 -13.75 1.41
C ARG A 12 -1.64 -13.20 0.69
N ALA A 13 -1.30 -13.75 -0.48
CA ALA A 13 -0.20 -13.25 -1.29
C ALA A 13 -0.44 -11.80 -1.74
N GLU A 14 -1.67 -11.47 -2.17
CA GLU A 14 -2.00 -10.10 -2.57
C GLU A 14 -1.98 -9.14 -1.38
N ARG A 15 -2.50 -9.54 -0.22
CA ARG A 15 -2.41 -8.76 1.03
C ARG A 15 -0.95 -8.44 1.36
N ASP A 16 -0.07 -9.43 1.31
CA ASP A 16 1.34 -9.25 1.67
C ASP A 16 2.05 -8.32 0.68
N ARG A 17 1.74 -8.44 -0.61
CA ARG A 17 2.22 -7.54 -1.66
C ARG A 17 1.75 -6.10 -1.46
N LEU A 18 0.47 -5.89 -1.12
CA LEU A 18 -0.08 -4.56 -0.84
C LEU A 18 0.57 -3.94 0.40
N LYS A 19 0.81 -4.72 1.45
CA LYS A 19 1.54 -4.28 2.65
C LYS A 19 2.98 -3.89 2.35
N GLU A 20 3.69 -4.69 1.57
CA GLU A 20 5.06 -4.37 1.14
C GLU A 20 5.11 -3.08 0.33
N ARG A 21 4.17 -2.91 -0.61
CA ARG A 21 4.07 -1.70 -1.42
C ARG A 21 3.75 -0.46 -0.59
N LEU A 22 2.85 -0.56 0.39
CA LEU A 22 2.54 0.54 1.30
C LEU A 22 3.76 0.94 2.14
N ALA A 23 4.49 -0.05 2.67
CA ALA A 23 5.71 0.19 3.45
C ALA A 23 6.80 0.88 2.62
N ALA A 24 6.94 0.53 1.34
CA ALA A 24 7.88 1.20 0.42
C ALA A 24 7.51 2.68 0.21
N ILE A 25 6.23 2.98 -0.02
CA ILE A 25 5.75 4.35 -0.20
C ILE A 25 5.99 5.20 1.06
N GLU A 26 5.71 4.64 2.24
CA GLU A 26 5.97 5.32 3.52
C GLU A 26 7.46 5.56 3.79
N ALA A 27 8.34 4.67 3.32
CA ALA A 27 9.78 4.82 3.43
C ALA A 27 10.30 5.91 2.49
N ASP A 28 9.80 5.98 1.26
CA ASP A 28 10.15 7.02 0.29
C ASP A 28 9.66 8.40 0.74
N TYR A 29 8.44 8.47 1.29
CA TYR A 29 7.91 9.70 1.89
C TYR A 29 8.82 10.24 3.00
N ARG A 30 9.32 9.37 3.87
CA ARG A 30 10.23 9.74 4.97
C ARG A 30 11.61 10.19 4.49
N LYS A 31 12.06 9.74 3.31
CA LYS A 31 13.36 10.13 2.74
C LYS A 31 13.32 11.45 1.97
N GLY A 32 12.16 11.85 1.44
CA GLY A 32 12.04 12.95 0.47
C GLY A 32 11.82 14.35 1.04
N LEU A 33 11.62 14.52 2.35
CA LEU A 33 11.34 15.82 2.96
C LEU A 33 12.63 16.44 3.53
N ASP A 34 13.48 16.99 2.65
CA ASP A 34 14.57 17.87 3.09
C ASP A 34 14.04 19.31 3.22
N PRO A 35 13.91 19.86 4.44
CA PRO A 35 13.30 21.16 4.68
C PRO A 35 14.06 22.36 4.10
N ASP A 36 15.34 22.19 3.72
CA ASP A 36 16.18 23.25 3.13
C ASP A 36 16.29 23.18 1.59
N SER A 37 15.56 22.27 0.94
CA SER A 37 15.64 22.12 -0.52
C SER A 37 14.92 23.24 -1.27
N GLU A 38 15.60 23.87 -2.24
CA GLU A 38 14.99 24.76 -3.26
C GLU A 38 13.86 24.05 -4.04
N GLU A 39 13.79 22.71 -4.00
CA GLU A 39 12.79 21.88 -4.67
C GLU A 39 11.54 21.58 -3.81
N ARG A 40 11.30 22.35 -2.73
CA ARG A 40 10.17 22.12 -1.81
C ARG A 40 8.80 21.99 -2.49
N ALA A 41 8.56 22.71 -3.59
CA ALA A 41 7.33 22.60 -4.36
C ALA A 41 7.16 21.20 -4.99
N ILE A 42 8.23 20.63 -5.52
CA ILE A 42 8.26 19.29 -6.13
C ILE A 42 8.09 18.21 -5.04
N GLN A 43 8.73 18.41 -3.88
CA GLN A 43 8.57 17.49 -2.74
C GLN A 43 7.13 17.45 -2.22
N LEU A 44 6.44 18.60 -2.18
CA LEU A 44 5.03 18.68 -1.79
C LEU A 44 4.11 17.98 -2.79
N GLU A 45 4.32 18.20 -4.10
CA GLU A 45 3.56 17.51 -5.14
C GLU A 45 3.77 15.99 -5.07
N ASN A 46 5.03 15.55 -4.91
CA ASN A 46 5.35 14.12 -4.71
C ASN A 46 4.67 13.55 -3.45
N ALA A 47 4.66 14.30 -2.35
CA ALA A 47 3.99 13.91 -1.11
C ALA A 47 2.48 13.72 -1.31
N GLU A 48 1.81 14.59 -2.05
CA GLU A 48 0.38 14.47 -2.37
C GLU A 48 0.09 13.26 -3.26
N VAL A 49 0.90 13.04 -4.29
CA VAL A 49 0.78 11.87 -5.17
C VAL A 49 0.99 10.57 -4.39
N LEU A 50 2.04 10.48 -3.58
CA LEU A 50 2.34 9.31 -2.75
C LEU A 50 1.22 9.05 -1.73
N ALA A 51 0.65 10.09 -1.13
CA ALA A 51 -0.50 9.96 -0.23
C ALA A 51 -1.74 9.41 -0.95
N GLY A 52 -2.01 9.86 -2.18
CA GLY A 52 -3.09 9.32 -3.01
C GLY A 52 -2.91 7.83 -3.33
N ILE A 53 -1.69 7.43 -3.69
CA ILE A 53 -1.35 6.02 -3.95
C ILE A 53 -1.48 5.19 -2.67
N ALA A 54 -0.95 5.69 -1.54
CA ALA A 54 -1.05 5.00 -0.24
C ALA A 54 -2.52 4.80 0.17
N LYS A 55 -3.38 5.80 -0.05
CA LYS A 55 -4.81 5.71 0.23
C LYS A 55 -5.47 4.61 -0.62
N ALA A 56 -5.22 4.60 -1.94
CA ALA A 56 -5.79 3.61 -2.83
C ALA A 56 -5.35 2.17 -2.47
N ILE A 57 -4.06 1.98 -2.16
CA ILE A 57 -3.53 0.68 -1.70
C ILE A 57 -4.16 0.27 -0.37
N SER A 58 -4.38 1.22 0.54
CA SER A 58 -5.03 0.94 1.83
C SER A 58 -6.48 0.50 1.65
N GLU A 59 -7.23 1.14 0.75
CA GLU A 59 -8.61 0.74 0.41
C GLU A 59 -8.65 -0.67 -0.21
N GLU A 60 -7.72 -0.97 -1.12
CA GLU A 60 -7.59 -2.30 -1.72
C GLU A 60 -7.22 -3.37 -0.67
N LEU A 61 -6.33 -3.04 0.25
CA LEU A 61 -5.94 -3.92 1.34
C LEU A 61 -7.12 -4.27 2.24
N VAL A 62 -7.96 -3.29 2.58
CA VAL A 62 -9.19 -3.52 3.37
C VAL A 62 -10.10 -4.52 2.65
N GLN A 63 -10.32 -4.36 1.33
CA GLN A 63 -11.16 -5.29 0.57
C GLN A 63 -10.60 -6.71 0.54
N VAL A 64 -9.28 -6.85 0.45
CA VAL A 64 -8.62 -8.17 0.50
C VAL A 64 -8.74 -8.79 1.89
N GLU A 65 -8.60 -7.99 2.96
CA GLU A 65 -8.76 -8.46 4.33
C GLU A 65 -10.20 -8.85 4.65
N GLU A 66 -11.20 -8.12 4.15
CA GLU A 66 -12.62 -8.50 4.25
C GLU A 66 -12.90 -9.84 3.55
N LYS A 67 -12.43 -10.01 2.30
CA LYS A 67 -12.58 -11.28 1.57
C LYS A 67 -11.90 -12.44 2.29
N LEU A 68 -10.74 -12.21 2.91
CA LEU A 68 -10.05 -13.21 3.71
C LEU A 68 -10.83 -13.58 4.97
N ALA A 69 -11.49 -12.61 5.60
CA ALA A 69 -12.33 -12.85 6.78
C ALA A 69 -13.59 -13.63 6.43
N ASP A 70 -14.17 -13.41 5.24
CA ASP A 70 -15.36 -14.12 4.76
C ASP A 70 -15.07 -15.57 4.35
N LEU A 71 -13.83 -15.88 3.97
CA LEU A 71 -13.38 -17.21 3.52
C LEU A 71 -12.75 -18.08 4.62
N GLY A 72 -12.50 -17.50 5.81
CA GLY A 72 -11.88 -18.16 6.97
C GLY A 72 -12.89 -18.67 7.98
#